data_AF-A0AA87QEC9-F1
#
_entry.id   AF-A0AA87QEC9-F1
#
_cell.length_a   1.000
_cell.length_b   1.000
_cell.length_c   1.000
_cell.angle_alpha   90.00
_cell.angle_beta   90.00
_cell.angle_gamma   90.00
#
_symmetry.space_group_name_H-M   'P 1'
#
loop_
_entity.id
_entity.type
_entity.pdbx_description
1 polymer ?
#
loop_
_entity_poly.entity_id
_entity_poly.type
_entity_poly.pdbx_seq_one_letter_code
_entity_poly.pdbx_strand_id
1 'polypeptide(L)'
;MLTKPDKATTIGLWNGREIPRLGMGCWAIGGPFYAGDVPLGWGEVDDDESIRAIHRAVDLGIRFFDTASNYGAGHSEKVVGRAIGNRDDIAIATKFGFATDEESKQATGAFADPAFIRRSAETSLKRLKRERLDLLQFHLNDFPLEASDEVFETLEALKAEGKIDAFGWSTDHSDRAARHAARTGFVSVQHTMNVFEPVPDMIDVIEKNGLISINRGPLAMGLLTGKFTTEKTVGAKDVRGASLDWMVYFKDGKIAPEFAARLDAVRNLLTADGRTLTQGALAWLWARSSRTLPIPGFRTVAQVEENAGALQKGPLPQEAMDGIDAALVGL
;
A
#
# COMPACT_ATOMS: atom_id res chain seq x y z
N MET A 1 -24.01 4.01 -5.80
CA MET A 1 -23.86 3.91 -4.34
C MET A 1 -23.65 2.44 -4.03
N LEU A 2 -22.48 2.05 -3.49
CA LEU A 2 -22.29 0.66 -3.04
C LEU A 2 -23.41 0.35 -2.04
N THR A 3 -24.19 -0.71 -2.28
CA THR A 3 -25.26 -1.15 -1.37
C THR A 3 -24.69 -1.43 0.01
N LYS A 4 -25.54 -1.31 1.05
CA LYS A 4 -25.18 -1.38 2.49
C LYS A 4 -23.98 -2.33 2.75
N PRO A 5 -22.97 -1.88 3.52
CA PRO A 5 -21.81 -2.70 3.81
C PRO A 5 -22.22 -4.00 4.51
N ASP A 6 -21.76 -5.12 3.96
CA ASP A 6 -21.71 -6.41 4.63
C ASP A 6 -20.43 -6.44 5.47
N LYS A 7 -20.44 -7.10 6.64
CA LYS A 7 -19.25 -7.28 7.48
C LYS A 7 -18.09 -7.93 6.72
N ALA A 8 -18.37 -8.65 5.65
CA ALA A 8 -17.35 -9.22 4.77
C ALA A 8 -16.51 -8.15 4.02
N THR A 9 -17.05 -6.94 3.82
CA THR A 9 -16.43 -5.87 3.00
C THR A 9 -16.08 -4.62 3.79
N THR A 10 -16.19 -4.64 5.12
CA THR A 10 -15.78 -3.54 6.02
C THR A 10 -14.75 -3.94 7.07
N ILE A 11 -13.93 -2.98 7.48
CA ILE A 11 -12.92 -3.14 8.53
C ILE A 11 -13.00 -1.98 9.52
N GLY A 12 -12.86 -2.32 10.80
CA GLY A 12 -12.71 -1.35 11.87
C GLY A 12 -11.27 -0.82 11.94
N LEU A 13 -11.13 0.50 11.97
CA LEU A 13 -9.87 1.19 12.25
C LEU A 13 -9.66 1.36 13.76
N TRP A 14 -8.43 1.69 14.16
CA TRP A 14 -8.03 1.90 15.56
C TRP A 14 -8.81 3.01 16.27
N ASN A 15 -9.38 3.94 15.52
CA ASN A 15 -10.19 5.06 16.04
C ASN A 15 -11.70 4.75 16.06
N GLY A 16 -12.09 3.48 15.91
CA GLY A 16 -13.49 3.02 15.99
C GLY A 16 -14.30 3.24 14.73
N ARG A 17 -13.72 3.82 13.66
CA ARG A 17 -14.40 3.97 12.38
C ARG A 17 -14.46 2.66 11.63
N GLU A 18 -15.59 2.44 10.97
CA GLU A 18 -15.76 1.35 10.04
C GLU A 18 -15.68 1.88 8.61
N ILE A 19 -14.79 1.31 7.80
CA ILE A 19 -14.56 1.72 6.41
C ILE A 19 -14.69 0.51 5.47
N PRO A 20 -14.91 0.71 4.16
CA PRO A 20 -14.72 -0.38 3.21
C PRO A 20 -13.30 -0.95 3.29
N ARG A 21 -13.16 -2.26 3.08
CA ARG A 21 -11.89 -3.01 3.11
C ARG A 21 -10.98 -2.72 1.91
N LEU A 22 -10.97 -1.49 1.41
CA LEU A 22 -10.15 -1.08 0.30
C LEU A 22 -9.60 0.31 0.59
N GLY A 23 -8.27 0.43 0.58
CA GLY A 23 -7.59 1.71 0.56
C GLY A 23 -7.06 2.05 -0.83
N MET A 24 -6.36 3.18 -0.94
CA MET A 24 -5.70 3.60 -2.18
C MET A 24 -4.22 3.87 -1.94
N GLY A 25 -3.36 3.21 -2.72
CA GLY A 25 -1.92 3.43 -2.69
C GLY A 25 -1.52 4.62 -3.57
N CYS A 26 -0.92 5.64 -2.97
CA CYS A 26 -0.62 6.93 -3.62
C CYS A 26 0.81 7.05 -4.14
N TRP A 27 1.57 5.96 -4.25
CA TRP A 27 2.94 6.01 -4.81
C TRP A 27 2.95 6.43 -6.28
N ALA A 28 2.04 5.91 -7.09
CA ALA A 28 2.01 6.16 -8.53
C ALA A 28 1.68 7.62 -8.89
N ILE A 29 0.87 8.30 -8.07
CA ILE A 29 0.60 9.74 -8.22
C ILE A 29 1.73 10.62 -7.66
N GLY A 30 2.71 10.05 -6.97
CA GLY A 30 3.90 10.78 -6.55
C GLY A 30 4.77 11.20 -7.73
N GLY A 31 4.74 10.45 -8.83
CA GLY A 31 5.55 10.72 -10.00
C GLY A 31 7.05 10.45 -9.77
N PRO A 32 7.93 11.09 -10.56
CA PRO A 32 9.33 10.70 -10.62
C PRO A 32 10.12 11.22 -9.43
N PHE A 33 11.05 10.40 -8.96
CA PHE A 33 12.18 10.76 -8.08
C PHE A 33 13.26 9.69 -8.24
N TYR A 34 14.48 9.97 -7.78
CA TYR A 34 15.67 9.24 -8.21
C TYR A 34 16.66 8.98 -7.08
N ALA A 35 17.55 8.01 -7.28
CA ALA A 35 18.82 7.90 -6.57
C ALA A 35 19.94 7.94 -7.61
N GLY A 36 20.57 9.10 -7.77
CA GLY A 36 21.42 9.37 -8.93
C GLY A 36 20.58 9.33 -10.21
N ASP A 37 20.95 8.44 -11.14
CA ASP A 37 20.23 8.23 -12.40
C ASP A 37 19.16 7.13 -12.33
N VAL A 38 19.05 6.43 -11.19
CA VAL A 38 18.11 5.31 -11.04
C VAL A 38 16.73 5.85 -10.65
N PRO A 39 15.67 5.57 -11.44
CA PRO A 39 14.31 5.98 -11.08
C PRO A 39 13.79 5.12 -9.93
N LEU A 40 13.35 5.80 -8.86
CA LEU A 40 12.66 5.19 -7.72
C LEU A 40 11.15 5.46 -7.74
N GLY A 41 10.71 6.40 -8.57
CA GLY A 41 9.31 6.79 -8.74
C GLY A 41 8.68 6.27 -10.02
N TRP A 42 7.42 6.64 -10.22
CA TRP A 42 6.72 6.41 -11.48
C TRP A 42 7.05 7.53 -12.46
N GLY A 43 6.74 7.35 -13.75
CA GLY A 43 6.90 8.43 -14.74
C GLY A 43 6.03 9.66 -14.44
N GLU A 44 6.09 10.67 -15.32
CA GLU A 44 5.34 11.92 -15.19
C GLU A 44 3.86 11.71 -14.83
N VAL A 45 3.33 12.57 -13.96
CA VAL A 45 1.97 12.51 -13.42
C VAL A 45 1.21 13.79 -13.76
N ASP A 46 -0.09 13.64 -13.96
CA ASP A 46 -1.05 14.76 -14.06
C ASP A 46 -1.73 14.89 -12.70
N ASP A 47 -1.45 15.98 -11.98
CA ASP A 47 -1.99 16.19 -10.63
C ASP A 47 -3.49 16.47 -10.64
N ASP A 48 -4.03 17.02 -11.72
CA ASP A 48 -5.46 17.29 -11.82
C ASP A 48 -6.23 15.99 -12.05
N GLU A 49 -5.69 15.08 -12.88
CA GLU A 49 -6.23 13.72 -12.98
C GLU A 49 -6.08 12.96 -11.65
N SER A 50 -4.94 13.11 -10.97
CA SER A 50 -4.69 12.48 -9.67
C SER A 50 -5.70 12.94 -8.62
N ILE A 51 -6.01 14.24 -8.55
CA ILE A 51 -7.07 14.74 -7.66
C ILE A 51 -8.43 14.18 -8.07
N ARG A 52 -8.80 14.23 -9.37
CA ARG A 52 -10.09 13.71 -9.84
C ARG A 52 -10.26 12.24 -9.44
N ALA A 53 -9.20 11.45 -9.56
CA ALA A 53 -9.20 10.05 -9.14
C ALA A 53 -9.36 9.89 -7.61
N ILE A 54 -8.68 10.71 -6.80
CA ILE A 54 -8.88 10.72 -5.33
C ILE A 54 -10.33 11.08 -4.98
N HIS A 55 -10.89 12.14 -5.58
CA HIS A 55 -12.27 12.54 -5.37
C HIS A 55 -13.23 11.43 -5.77
N ARG A 56 -12.99 10.78 -6.91
CA ARG A 56 -13.79 9.62 -7.33
C ARG A 56 -13.72 8.48 -6.32
N ALA A 57 -12.54 8.18 -5.76
CA ALA A 57 -12.41 7.13 -4.74
C ALA A 57 -13.30 7.44 -3.53
N VAL A 58 -13.31 8.70 -3.10
CA VAL A 58 -14.15 9.17 -2.00
C VAL A 58 -15.64 9.05 -2.32
N ASP A 59 -16.06 9.44 -3.53
CA ASP A 59 -17.45 9.30 -4.01
C ASP A 59 -17.90 7.84 -4.06
N LEU A 60 -16.97 6.91 -4.30
CA LEU A 60 -17.19 5.47 -4.29
C LEU A 60 -17.15 4.87 -2.88
N GLY A 61 -16.93 5.67 -1.83
CA GLY A 61 -16.97 5.24 -0.44
C GLY A 61 -15.60 4.92 0.18
N ILE A 62 -14.50 5.05 -0.56
CA ILE A 62 -13.15 4.81 -0.02
C ILE A 62 -12.80 5.86 1.04
N ARG A 63 -12.21 5.41 2.15
CA ARG A 63 -11.87 6.26 3.32
C ARG A 63 -10.45 6.06 3.84
N PHE A 64 -9.61 5.30 3.14
CA PHE A 64 -8.22 5.07 3.53
C PHE A 64 -7.27 5.35 2.37
N PHE A 65 -6.28 6.22 2.59
CA PHE A 65 -5.28 6.59 1.60
C PHE A 65 -3.89 6.42 2.18
N ASP A 66 -3.02 5.68 1.49
CA ASP A 66 -1.64 5.42 1.91
C ASP A 66 -0.68 6.17 0.99
N THR A 67 0.16 7.02 1.58
CA THR A 67 1.24 7.76 0.91
C THR A 67 2.54 7.60 1.71
N ALA A 68 3.59 8.35 1.36
CA ALA A 68 4.86 8.40 2.10
C ALA A 68 5.62 9.68 1.79
N SER A 69 6.46 10.12 2.74
CA SER A 69 7.27 11.34 2.61
C SER A 69 8.23 11.34 1.42
N ASN A 70 8.64 10.15 0.93
CA ASN A 70 9.59 10.00 -0.17
C ASN A 70 8.92 9.82 -1.54
N TYR A 71 7.61 9.58 -1.62
CA TYR A 71 6.93 9.36 -2.90
C TYR A 71 6.93 10.63 -3.74
N GLY A 72 7.72 10.63 -4.82
CA GLY A 72 7.97 11.83 -5.61
C GLY A 72 8.70 12.92 -4.84
N ALA A 73 9.56 12.55 -3.88
CA ALA A 73 10.22 13.48 -2.95
C ALA A 73 9.23 14.41 -2.22
N GLY A 74 8.16 13.84 -1.65
CA GLY A 74 7.11 14.56 -0.92
C GLY A 74 5.96 15.07 -1.78
N HIS A 75 6.02 14.88 -3.09
CA HIS A 75 4.98 15.30 -4.02
C HIS A 75 3.63 14.60 -3.76
N SER A 76 3.63 13.29 -3.51
CA SER A 76 2.39 12.53 -3.26
C SER A 76 1.60 13.09 -2.06
N GLU A 77 2.29 13.44 -0.96
CA GLU A 77 1.65 14.05 0.21
C GLU A 77 1.01 15.41 -0.12
N LYS A 78 1.64 16.22 -0.98
CA LYS A 78 1.08 17.51 -1.42
C LYS A 78 -0.19 17.31 -2.26
N VAL A 79 -0.19 16.34 -3.17
CA VAL A 79 -1.36 16.00 -4.00
C VAL A 79 -2.52 15.49 -3.13
N VAL A 80 -2.23 14.56 -2.22
CA VAL A 80 -3.21 14.02 -1.26
C VAL A 80 -3.77 15.13 -0.35
N GLY A 81 -2.90 15.97 0.22
CA GLY A 81 -3.29 17.09 1.06
C GLY A 81 -4.14 18.14 0.33
N ARG A 82 -3.83 18.40 -0.95
CA ARG A 82 -4.65 19.26 -1.82
C ARG A 82 -6.03 18.67 -2.09
N ALA A 83 -6.14 17.35 -2.25
CA ALA A 83 -7.40 16.69 -2.57
C ALA A 83 -8.33 16.51 -1.35
N ILE A 84 -7.79 16.11 -0.19
CA ILE A 84 -8.57 15.58 0.95
C ILE A 84 -8.04 15.96 2.35
N GLY A 85 -7.09 16.89 2.46
CA GLY A 85 -6.32 17.14 3.69
C GLY A 85 -7.14 17.50 4.94
N ASN A 86 -8.25 18.21 4.82
CA ASN A 86 -9.06 18.65 5.96
C ASN A 86 -10.28 17.75 6.24
N ARG A 87 -10.37 16.59 5.57
CA ARG A 87 -11.52 15.68 5.75
C ARG A 87 -11.32 14.81 6.97
N ASP A 88 -12.15 15.04 7.97
CA ASP A 88 -12.16 14.26 9.19
C ASP A 88 -12.63 12.83 8.93
N ASP A 89 -13.52 12.56 7.97
CA ASP A 89 -14.05 11.24 7.66
C ASP A 89 -13.06 10.28 6.95
N ILE A 90 -11.89 10.77 6.54
CA ILE A 90 -10.86 10.01 5.83
C ILE A 90 -9.65 9.79 6.74
N ALA A 91 -9.11 8.57 6.74
CA ALA A 91 -7.82 8.24 7.34
C ALA A 91 -6.70 8.30 6.29
N ILE A 92 -5.62 9.00 6.62
CA ILE A 92 -4.40 9.05 5.80
C ILE A 92 -3.25 8.37 6.55
N ALA A 93 -2.69 7.35 5.92
CA ALA A 93 -1.45 6.73 6.36
C ALA A 93 -0.27 7.35 5.58
N THR A 94 0.74 7.84 6.29
CA THR A 94 2.02 8.27 5.68
C THR A 94 3.18 7.55 6.36
N LYS A 95 4.39 7.77 5.87
CA LYS A 95 5.60 7.06 6.31
C LYS A 95 6.80 7.98 6.43
N PHE A 96 7.73 7.59 7.28
CA PHE A 96 9.05 8.21 7.44
C PHE A 96 10.15 7.15 7.33
N GLY A 97 11.38 7.58 7.08
CA GLY A 97 12.56 6.71 7.11
C GLY A 97 13.49 6.97 5.94
N PHE A 98 12.94 7.28 4.76
CA PHE A 98 13.72 7.66 3.59
C PHE A 98 13.72 9.18 3.42
N ALA A 99 14.91 9.78 3.43
CA ALA A 99 15.11 11.20 3.17
C ALA A 99 15.22 11.46 1.68
N THR A 100 14.66 12.59 1.27
CA THR A 100 14.71 13.09 -0.10
C THR A 100 14.88 14.59 -0.10
N ASP A 101 15.56 15.10 -1.11
CA ASP A 101 15.56 16.52 -1.45
C ASP A 101 14.40 16.83 -2.41
N GLU A 102 13.52 17.76 -2.05
CA GLU A 102 12.32 18.05 -2.85
C GLU A 102 12.64 18.75 -4.18
N GLU A 103 13.68 19.60 -4.20
CA GLU A 103 14.01 20.44 -5.37
C GLU A 103 14.66 19.60 -6.47
N SER A 104 15.68 18.83 -6.12
CA SER A 104 16.39 17.92 -7.03
C SER A 104 15.66 16.59 -7.26
N LYS A 105 14.65 16.27 -6.44
CA LYS A 105 13.93 14.99 -6.43
C LYS A 105 14.84 13.78 -6.22
N GLN A 106 15.89 13.95 -5.41
CA GLN A 106 16.89 12.91 -5.12
C GLN A 106 16.66 12.29 -3.75
N ALA A 107 16.88 10.98 -3.64
CA ALA A 107 17.04 10.29 -2.37
C ALA A 107 18.37 10.71 -1.73
N THR A 108 18.33 11.04 -0.44
CA THR A 108 19.49 11.59 0.28
C THR A 108 19.91 10.74 1.48
N GLY A 109 19.18 9.67 1.78
CA GLY A 109 19.58 8.69 2.80
C GLY A 109 18.40 7.99 3.45
N ALA A 110 18.72 7.14 4.43
CA ALA A 110 17.75 6.47 5.28
C ALA A 110 18.10 6.76 6.74
N PHE A 111 17.14 7.25 7.52
CA PHE A 111 17.35 7.72 8.89
C PHE A 111 16.20 7.28 9.79
N ALA A 112 16.53 6.93 11.02
CA ALA A 112 15.58 6.48 12.04
C ALA A 112 15.83 7.15 13.40
N ASP A 113 16.72 8.14 13.47
CA ASP A 113 17.00 8.86 14.72
C ASP A 113 15.79 9.72 15.14
N PRO A 114 15.56 9.92 16.46
CA PRO A 114 14.40 10.65 16.95
C PRO A 114 14.20 12.05 16.33
N ALA A 115 15.30 12.75 16.05
CA ALA A 115 15.23 14.10 15.49
C ALA A 115 14.73 14.06 14.04
N PHE A 116 15.15 13.08 13.24
CA PHE A 116 14.63 12.87 11.89
C PHE A 116 13.16 12.45 11.88
N ILE A 117 12.74 11.57 12.79
CA ILE A 117 11.33 11.13 12.90
C ILE A 117 10.42 12.34 13.15
N ARG A 118 10.79 13.18 14.13
CA ARG A 118 10.03 14.39 14.49
C ARG A 118 9.96 15.40 13.33
N ARG A 119 11.09 15.68 12.67
CA ARG A 119 11.11 16.56 11.49
C ARG A 119 10.25 16.02 10.35
N SER A 120 10.27 14.70 10.13
CA SER A 120 9.46 14.06 9.10
C SER A 120 7.97 14.21 9.40
N ALA A 121 7.54 13.95 10.65
CA ALA A 121 6.15 14.13 11.06
C ALA A 121 5.65 15.57 10.85
N GLU A 122 6.42 16.58 11.27
CA GLU A 122 6.07 18.01 11.06
C GLU A 122 5.96 18.38 9.58
N THR A 123 6.84 17.82 8.76
CA THR A 123 6.85 18.08 7.31
C THR A 123 5.63 17.44 6.65
N SER A 124 5.32 16.19 6.99
CA SER A 124 4.13 15.48 6.52
C SER A 124 2.83 16.18 6.93
N LEU A 125 2.71 16.65 8.17
CA LEU A 125 1.54 17.43 8.64
C LEU A 125 1.28 18.65 7.73
N LYS A 126 2.33 19.40 7.40
CA LYS A 126 2.23 20.57 6.50
C LYS A 126 1.82 20.19 5.08
N ARG A 127 2.47 19.19 4.48
CA ARG A 127 2.17 18.76 3.09
C ARG A 127 0.76 18.18 2.97
N LEU A 128 0.35 17.37 3.94
CA LEU A 128 -0.98 16.74 3.99
C LEU A 128 -2.08 17.71 4.45
N LYS A 129 -1.73 18.90 4.93
CA LYS A 129 -2.67 19.88 5.50
C LYS A 129 -3.50 19.29 6.64
N ARG A 130 -2.81 18.58 7.54
CA ARG A 130 -3.38 17.89 8.71
C ARG A 130 -2.84 18.53 9.99
N GLU A 131 -3.69 18.60 11.00
CA GLU A 131 -3.28 18.99 12.37
C GLU A 131 -2.70 17.79 13.15
N ARG A 132 -3.13 16.58 12.78
CA ARG A 132 -2.70 15.30 13.34
C ARG A 132 -2.64 14.27 12.22
N LEU A 133 -1.57 13.47 12.16
CA LEU A 133 -1.49 12.34 11.22
C LEU A 133 -2.33 11.18 11.74
N ASP A 134 -3.17 10.57 10.91
CA ASP A 134 -3.99 9.45 11.35
C ASP A 134 -3.14 8.20 11.61
N LEU A 135 -2.22 7.89 10.69
CA LEU A 135 -1.29 6.77 10.85
C LEU A 135 0.10 7.13 10.33
N LEU A 136 1.12 7.04 11.18
CA LEU A 136 2.52 7.22 10.80
C LEU A 136 3.26 5.88 10.84
N GLN A 137 3.81 5.45 9.71
CA GLN A 137 4.46 4.14 9.57
C GLN A 137 5.97 4.28 9.44
N PHE A 138 6.72 3.39 10.10
CA PHE A 138 8.16 3.28 9.86
C PHE A 138 8.42 2.56 8.53
N HIS A 139 9.14 3.21 7.60
CA HIS A 139 9.27 2.74 6.22
C HIS A 139 10.48 1.83 5.96
N LEU A 140 11.45 1.79 6.88
CA LEU A 140 12.67 1.01 6.70
C LEU A 140 12.37 -0.47 6.99
N ASN A 141 12.11 -1.22 5.93
CA ASN A 141 11.75 -2.64 5.97
C ASN A 141 12.74 -3.48 6.77
N ASP A 142 14.02 -3.33 6.45
CA ASP A 142 15.11 -4.18 6.93
C ASP A 142 15.82 -3.63 8.18
N PHE A 143 15.25 -2.60 8.82
CA PHE A 143 15.88 -1.98 9.99
C PHE A 143 16.14 -3.03 11.10
N PRO A 144 17.33 -3.00 11.74
CA PRO A 144 17.70 -4.02 12.73
C PRO A 144 16.72 -4.07 13.91
N LEU A 145 16.26 -5.27 14.24
CA LEU A 145 15.27 -5.49 15.30
C LEU A 145 15.73 -4.95 16.65
N GLU A 146 16.99 -5.18 17.02
CA GLU A 146 17.55 -4.74 18.30
C GLU A 146 17.68 -3.22 18.45
N ALA A 147 17.68 -2.48 17.34
CA ALA A 147 17.75 -1.02 17.33
C ALA A 147 16.36 -0.36 17.25
N SER A 148 15.30 -1.14 17.05
CA SER A 148 13.97 -0.61 16.71
C SER A 148 13.23 0.04 17.87
N ASP A 149 13.57 -0.25 19.12
CA ASP A 149 12.86 0.30 20.28
C ASP A 149 12.87 1.83 20.32
N GLU A 150 14.01 2.50 20.04
CA GLU A 150 14.11 3.96 20.03
C GLU A 150 13.16 4.61 19.01
N VAL A 151 12.94 3.95 17.87
CA VAL A 151 12.00 4.39 16.83
C VAL A 151 10.58 4.38 17.38
N PHE A 152 10.16 3.27 17.98
CA PHE A 152 8.79 3.12 18.47
C PHE A 152 8.53 3.86 19.78
N GLU A 153 9.56 4.10 20.60
CA GLU A 153 9.49 5.03 21.74
C GLU A 153 9.29 6.48 21.26
N THR A 154 9.96 6.88 20.18
CA THR A 154 9.73 8.19 19.56
C THR A 154 8.32 8.32 19.01
N LEU A 155 7.76 7.25 18.42
CA LEU A 155 6.38 7.23 17.92
C LEU A 155 5.35 7.29 19.05
N GLU A 156 5.56 6.59 20.17
CA GLU A 156 4.72 6.73 21.36
C GLU A 156 4.78 8.16 21.92
N ALA A 157 5.94 8.80 21.94
CA ALA A 157 6.06 10.21 22.34
C ALA A 157 5.27 11.14 21.42
N LEU A 158 5.39 10.97 20.09
CA LEU A 158 4.59 11.75 19.12
C LEU A 158 3.09 11.53 19.29
N LYS A 159 2.66 10.32 19.65
CA LYS A 159 1.26 10.00 19.96
C LYS A 159 0.81 10.72 21.23
N ALA A 160 1.62 10.67 22.30
CA ALA A 160 1.34 11.38 23.55
C ALA A 160 1.28 12.91 23.37
N GLU A 161 2.06 13.46 22.45
CA GLU A 161 2.03 14.87 22.04
C GLU A 161 0.81 15.21 21.15
N GLY A 162 0.02 14.22 20.73
CA GLY A 162 -1.15 14.41 19.87
C GLY A 162 -0.82 14.66 18.39
N LYS A 163 0.45 14.50 17.98
CA LYS A 163 0.91 14.72 16.60
C LYS A 163 0.49 13.60 15.65
N ILE A 164 0.37 12.38 16.18
CA ILE A 164 -0.11 11.21 15.44
C ILE A 164 -1.21 10.50 16.24
N ASP A 165 -2.18 9.91 15.56
CA ASP A 165 -3.26 9.13 16.20
C ASP A 165 -2.81 7.69 16.45
N ALA A 166 -2.14 7.06 15.49
CA ALA A 166 -1.54 5.74 15.62
C ALA A 166 -0.26 5.60 14.80
N PHE A 167 0.43 4.48 14.98
CA PHE A 167 1.63 4.14 14.22
C PHE A 167 1.68 2.65 13.83
N GLY A 168 2.59 2.34 12.93
CA GLY A 168 2.82 0.98 12.45
C GLY A 168 4.21 0.82 11.83
N TRP A 169 4.49 -0.37 11.30
CA TRP A 169 5.71 -0.65 10.55
C TRP A 169 5.36 -1.14 9.15
N SER A 170 5.98 -0.54 8.14
CA SER A 170 6.05 -1.13 6.80
C SER A 170 7.20 -2.13 6.74
N THR A 171 6.92 -3.41 7.00
CA THR A 171 7.92 -4.49 7.01
C THR A 171 7.35 -5.80 6.51
N ASP A 172 8.14 -6.54 5.74
CA ASP A 172 7.82 -7.87 5.23
C ASP A 172 8.26 -8.99 6.20
N HIS A 173 8.84 -8.62 7.36
CA HIS A 173 9.33 -9.57 8.35
C HIS A 173 8.41 -9.67 9.57
N SER A 174 7.92 -10.89 9.85
CA SER A 174 6.92 -11.14 10.90
C SER A 174 7.46 -10.95 12.33
N ASP A 175 8.76 -11.15 12.54
CA ASP A 175 9.45 -10.92 13.81
C ASP A 175 9.43 -9.44 14.24
N ARG A 176 9.65 -8.53 13.29
CA ARG A 176 9.57 -7.08 13.45
C ARG A 176 8.16 -6.63 13.83
N ALA A 177 7.14 -7.19 13.19
CA ALA A 177 5.75 -6.97 13.56
C ALA A 177 5.46 -7.46 14.99
N ALA A 178 5.86 -8.69 15.31
CA ALA A 178 5.60 -9.30 16.62
C ALA A 178 6.27 -8.53 17.78
N ARG A 179 7.47 -7.97 17.57
CA ARG A 179 8.25 -7.27 18.60
C ARG A 179 7.57 -6.05 19.20
N HIS A 180 6.70 -5.38 18.45
CA HIS A 180 6.05 -4.14 18.88
C HIS A 180 4.53 -4.23 18.96
N ALA A 181 3.94 -5.38 18.64
CA ALA A 181 2.49 -5.57 18.59
C ALA A 181 1.77 -5.28 19.93
N ALA A 182 2.47 -5.36 21.06
CA ALA A 182 1.90 -5.06 22.38
C ALA A 182 1.85 -3.56 22.72
N ARG A 183 2.47 -2.69 21.90
CA ARG A 183 2.45 -1.23 22.12
C ARG A 183 1.07 -0.67 21.77
N THR A 184 0.48 0.14 22.63
CA THR A 184 -0.89 0.64 22.47
C THR A 184 -1.09 1.45 21.18
N GLY A 185 -0.07 2.16 20.70
CA GLY A 185 -0.14 2.90 19.45
C GLY A 185 0.18 2.09 18.19
N PHE A 186 0.64 0.83 18.31
CA PHE A 186 1.01 -0.02 17.16
C PHE A 186 -0.22 -0.76 16.63
N VAL A 187 -0.79 -0.28 15.53
CA VAL A 187 -2.13 -0.73 15.06
C VAL A 187 -2.11 -1.47 13.73
N SER A 188 -1.02 -1.39 12.99
CA SER A 188 -0.96 -1.92 11.62
C SER A 188 0.44 -2.35 11.23
N VAL A 189 0.50 -3.33 10.33
CA VAL A 189 1.70 -3.68 9.58
C VAL A 189 1.38 -3.51 8.11
N GLN A 190 2.24 -2.78 7.39
CA GLN A 190 2.20 -2.73 5.94
C GLN A 190 3.21 -3.70 5.37
N HIS A 191 2.77 -4.64 4.54
CA HIS A 191 3.63 -5.67 3.99
C HIS A 191 3.20 -6.04 2.57
N THR A 192 4.12 -6.62 1.80
CA THR A 192 3.83 -7.20 0.51
C THR A 192 2.88 -8.38 0.69
N MET A 193 1.82 -8.39 -0.11
CA MET A 193 0.95 -9.55 -0.23
C MET A 193 0.17 -9.46 -1.53
N ASN A 194 0.18 -10.54 -2.29
CA ASN A 194 -0.68 -10.75 -3.46
C ASN A 194 -0.78 -12.25 -3.73
N VAL A 195 -1.51 -12.62 -4.79
CA VAL A 195 -1.77 -14.02 -5.15
C VAL A 195 -0.48 -14.85 -5.29
N PHE A 196 0.65 -14.24 -5.64
CA PHE A 196 1.93 -14.94 -5.78
C PHE A 196 2.80 -14.95 -4.51
N GLU A 197 2.36 -14.28 -3.44
CA GLU A 197 3.13 -14.05 -2.21
C GLU A 197 2.20 -14.06 -0.97
N PRO A 198 1.79 -15.24 -0.46
CA PRO A 198 0.71 -15.39 0.52
C PRO A 198 1.07 -15.24 2.01
N VAL A 199 2.34 -14.99 2.34
CA VAL A 199 2.86 -14.57 3.66
C VAL A 199 2.11 -15.07 4.92
N PRO A 200 1.91 -16.40 5.09
CA PRO A 200 1.12 -16.95 6.19
C PRO A 200 1.62 -16.52 7.58
N ASP A 201 2.94 -16.55 7.82
CA ASP A 201 3.53 -16.18 9.11
C ASP A 201 3.22 -14.74 9.53
N MET A 202 3.15 -13.80 8.57
CA MET A 202 2.77 -12.42 8.82
C MET A 202 1.29 -12.31 9.18
N ILE A 203 0.42 -13.05 8.48
CA ILE A 203 -1.02 -13.08 8.77
C ILE A 203 -1.27 -13.64 10.18
N ASP A 204 -0.57 -14.70 10.59
CA ASP A 204 -0.69 -15.26 11.94
C ASP A 204 -0.34 -14.22 13.02
N VAL A 205 0.74 -13.45 12.82
CA VAL A 205 1.10 -12.36 13.74
C VAL A 205 0.03 -11.28 13.77
N ILE A 206 -0.50 -10.90 12.61
CA ILE A 206 -1.52 -9.86 12.50
C ILE A 206 -2.81 -10.27 13.21
N GLU A 207 -3.30 -11.49 12.97
CA GLU A 207 -4.54 -11.98 13.57
C GLU A 207 -4.40 -12.17 15.08
N LYS A 208 -3.29 -12.78 15.52
CA LYS A 208 -2.99 -12.99 16.95
C LYS A 208 -3.01 -11.68 17.74
N ASN A 209 -2.54 -10.59 17.14
CA ASN A 209 -2.42 -9.29 17.81
C ASN A 209 -3.52 -8.30 17.42
N GLY A 210 -4.49 -8.70 16.58
CA GLY A 210 -5.59 -7.85 16.16
C GLY A 210 -5.17 -6.62 15.33
N LEU A 211 -4.04 -6.71 14.63
CA LEU A 211 -3.49 -5.62 13.80
C LEU A 211 -4.24 -5.50 12.46
N ILE A 212 -4.05 -4.38 11.78
CA ILE A 212 -4.50 -4.19 10.39
C ILE A 212 -3.37 -4.61 9.44
N SER A 213 -3.68 -5.52 8.50
CA SER A 213 -2.79 -5.92 7.40
C SER A 213 -2.98 -4.96 6.23
N ILE A 214 -2.07 -3.99 6.08
CA ILE A 214 -2.10 -3.08 4.93
C ILE A 214 -1.29 -3.72 3.80
N ASN A 215 -1.95 -4.14 2.72
CA ASN A 215 -1.28 -4.95 1.69
C ASN A 215 -0.71 -4.07 0.57
N ARG A 216 0.61 -3.95 0.55
CA ARG A 216 1.40 -3.33 -0.53
C ARG A 216 1.54 -4.30 -1.69
N GLY A 217 1.56 -3.76 -2.91
CA GLY A 217 1.70 -4.54 -4.13
C GLY A 217 0.57 -5.56 -4.39
N PRO A 218 -0.71 -5.27 -4.05
CA PRO A 218 -1.79 -6.27 -4.16
C PRO A 218 -2.06 -6.73 -5.59
N LEU A 219 -1.58 -5.97 -6.59
CA LEU A 219 -1.73 -6.24 -8.01
C LEU A 219 -0.40 -6.61 -8.69
N ALA A 220 0.64 -6.99 -7.93
CA ALA A 220 1.96 -7.38 -8.45
C ALA A 220 2.51 -6.37 -9.48
N MET A 221 2.60 -5.10 -9.09
CA MET A 221 3.08 -4.00 -9.95
C MET A 221 2.29 -3.82 -11.27
N GLY A 222 1.02 -4.25 -11.28
CA GLY A 222 0.10 -4.18 -12.40
C GLY A 222 -0.01 -5.47 -13.21
N LEU A 223 0.78 -6.50 -12.91
CA LEU A 223 0.71 -7.80 -13.60
C LEU A 223 -0.68 -8.43 -13.48
N LEU A 224 -1.28 -8.36 -12.30
CA LEU A 224 -2.62 -8.91 -12.00
C LEU A 224 -3.78 -8.05 -12.55
N THR A 225 -3.51 -7.04 -13.39
CA THR A 225 -4.60 -6.30 -14.08
C THR A 225 -4.88 -6.83 -15.48
N GLY A 226 -4.07 -7.78 -15.98
CA GLY A 226 -4.18 -8.32 -17.34
C GLY A 226 -3.80 -7.33 -18.46
N LYS A 227 -3.18 -6.19 -18.12
CA LYS A 227 -2.80 -5.13 -19.09
C LYS A 227 -1.44 -5.33 -19.75
N PHE A 228 -0.68 -6.33 -19.28
CA PHE A 228 0.64 -6.68 -19.78
C PHE A 228 0.55 -7.99 -20.55
N THR A 229 1.20 -8.01 -21.70
CA THR A 229 1.46 -9.21 -22.50
C THR A 229 2.97 -9.45 -22.49
N THR A 230 3.42 -10.66 -22.83
CA THR A 230 4.84 -11.02 -22.92
C THR A 230 5.64 -10.15 -23.90
N GLU A 231 4.97 -9.52 -24.85
CA GLU A 231 5.57 -8.67 -25.90
C GLU A 231 5.68 -7.18 -25.50
N LYS A 232 4.96 -6.75 -24.47
CA LYS A 232 4.87 -5.33 -24.09
C LYS A 232 5.94 -4.92 -23.09
N THR A 233 6.79 -3.98 -23.47
CA THR A 233 7.81 -3.40 -22.58
C THR A 233 7.28 -2.15 -21.87
N VAL A 234 7.59 -1.98 -20.58
CA VAL A 234 7.35 -0.73 -19.85
C VAL A 234 8.37 0.35 -20.23
N GLY A 235 8.05 1.63 -20.01
CA GLY A 235 8.93 2.74 -20.38
C GLY A 235 10.19 2.85 -19.50
N ALA A 236 11.30 3.37 -20.04
CA ALA A 236 12.58 3.48 -19.33
C ALA A 236 12.58 4.39 -18.10
N LYS A 237 11.61 5.32 -17.99
CA LYS A 237 11.42 6.20 -16.82
C LYS A 237 10.45 5.61 -15.78
N ASP A 238 9.99 4.38 -15.99
CA ASP A 238 9.13 3.65 -15.07
C ASP A 238 10.01 2.79 -14.15
N VAL A 239 9.70 2.76 -12.86
CA VAL A 239 10.44 1.95 -11.88
C VAL A 239 10.54 0.48 -12.27
N ARG A 240 9.57 -0.05 -13.02
CA ARG A 240 9.57 -1.44 -13.51
C ARG A 240 10.60 -1.70 -14.62
N GLY A 241 11.13 -0.65 -15.23
CA GLY A 241 12.25 -0.73 -16.15
C GLY A 241 13.61 -0.69 -15.44
N ALA A 242 13.66 -0.37 -14.14
CA ALA A 242 14.89 -0.34 -13.37
C ALA A 242 15.27 -1.75 -12.86
N SER A 243 16.56 -2.07 -12.93
CA SER A 243 17.14 -3.30 -12.37
C SER A 243 17.31 -3.19 -10.85
N LEU A 244 16.19 -3.16 -10.13
CA LEU A 244 16.17 -3.14 -8.67
C LEU A 244 15.97 -4.57 -8.14
N ASP A 245 16.72 -4.98 -7.11
CA ASP A 245 16.70 -6.36 -6.58
C ASP A 245 15.29 -6.81 -6.13
N TRP A 246 14.47 -5.88 -5.66
CA TRP A 246 13.09 -6.13 -5.25
C TRP A 246 12.07 -6.16 -6.41
N MET A 247 12.49 -5.85 -7.65
CA MET A 247 11.63 -5.88 -8.85
C MET A 247 11.59 -7.30 -9.45
N VAL A 248 10.82 -8.18 -8.82
CA VAL A 248 10.78 -9.61 -9.22
C VAL A 248 9.84 -9.89 -10.39
N TYR A 249 8.75 -9.11 -10.55
CA TYR A 249 7.71 -9.38 -11.55
C TYR A 249 8.10 -8.99 -12.98
N PHE A 250 9.05 -8.06 -13.12
CA PHE A 250 9.50 -7.54 -14.41
C PHE A 250 11.02 -7.64 -14.51
N LYS A 251 11.51 -8.27 -15.59
CA LYS A 251 12.92 -8.33 -15.95
C LYS A 251 13.10 -7.62 -17.29
N ASP A 252 13.97 -6.62 -17.32
CA ASP A 252 14.20 -5.76 -18.50
C ASP A 252 12.90 -5.15 -19.05
N GLY A 253 11.98 -4.80 -18.14
CA GLY A 253 10.68 -4.22 -18.47
C GLY A 253 9.65 -5.18 -19.08
N LYS A 254 9.93 -6.49 -19.12
CA LYS A 254 9.00 -7.55 -19.55
C LYS A 254 8.59 -8.41 -18.37
N ILE A 255 7.43 -9.07 -18.47
CA ILE A 255 6.97 -10.02 -17.45
C ILE A 255 8.03 -11.12 -17.33
N ALA A 256 8.49 -11.38 -16.12
CA ALA A 256 9.41 -12.49 -15.86
C ALA A 256 8.71 -13.84 -16.14
N PRO A 257 9.33 -14.77 -16.89
CA PRO A 257 8.67 -15.99 -17.39
C PRO A 257 7.95 -16.82 -16.30
N GLU A 258 8.55 -16.93 -15.12
CA GLU A 258 7.97 -17.62 -13.96
C GLU A 258 6.61 -17.02 -13.55
N PHE A 259 6.46 -15.70 -13.60
CA PHE A 259 5.21 -15.04 -13.24
C PHE A 259 4.19 -15.05 -14.38
N ALA A 260 4.61 -15.18 -15.63
CA ALA A 260 3.70 -15.40 -16.75
C ALA A 260 2.98 -16.75 -16.61
N ALA A 261 3.72 -17.82 -16.31
CA ALA A 261 3.15 -19.15 -16.08
C ALA A 261 2.18 -19.16 -14.88
N ARG A 262 2.59 -18.55 -13.76
CA ARG A 262 1.73 -18.40 -12.58
C ARG A 262 0.45 -17.62 -12.88
N LEU A 263 0.57 -16.52 -13.63
CA LEU A 263 -0.59 -15.70 -14.03
C LEU A 263 -1.61 -16.49 -14.84
N ASP A 264 -1.15 -17.27 -15.81
CA ASP A 264 -2.03 -18.07 -16.66
C ASP A 264 -2.71 -19.19 -15.86
N ALA A 265 -2.01 -19.81 -14.90
CA ALA A 265 -2.57 -20.84 -14.04
C ALA A 265 -3.74 -20.34 -13.17
N VAL A 266 -3.69 -19.10 -12.67
CA VAL A 266 -4.70 -18.55 -11.76
C VAL A 266 -5.77 -17.70 -12.44
N ARG A 267 -5.58 -17.33 -13.72
CA ARG A 267 -6.42 -16.34 -14.42
C ARG A 267 -7.91 -16.67 -14.34
N ASN A 268 -8.28 -17.88 -14.74
CA ASN A 268 -9.68 -18.29 -14.81
C ASN A 268 -10.35 -18.31 -13.42
N LEU A 269 -9.59 -18.71 -12.39
CA LEU A 269 -10.04 -18.77 -11.00
C LEU A 269 -10.30 -17.37 -10.45
N LEU A 270 -9.40 -16.42 -10.73
CA LEU A 270 -9.56 -15.03 -10.31
C LEU A 270 -10.69 -14.31 -11.06
N THR A 271 -10.98 -14.69 -12.31
CA THR A 271 -12.04 -14.08 -13.12
C THR A 271 -13.40 -14.76 -12.98
N ALA A 272 -13.53 -15.74 -12.08
CA ALA A 272 -14.80 -16.41 -11.82
C ALA A 272 -15.90 -15.40 -11.41
N ASP A 273 -17.15 -15.72 -11.76
CA ASP A 273 -18.37 -14.91 -11.55
C ASP A 273 -18.32 -13.51 -12.18
N GLY A 274 -17.62 -13.40 -13.31
CA GLY A 274 -17.52 -12.17 -14.10
C GLY A 274 -16.70 -11.08 -13.41
N ARG A 275 -15.78 -11.44 -12.51
CA ARG A 275 -14.77 -10.52 -11.98
C ARG A 275 -13.75 -10.22 -13.08
N THR A 276 -13.22 -9.00 -13.07
CA THR A 276 -11.96 -8.76 -13.76
C THR A 276 -10.81 -9.40 -12.97
N LEU A 277 -9.65 -9.56 -13.62
CA LEU A 277 -8.47 -10.09 -12.94
C LEU A 277 -8.04 -9.23 -11.74
N THR A 278 -8.16 -7.90 -11.89
CA THR A 278 -7.91 -6.93 -10.82
C THR A 278 -8.81 -7.20 -9.62
N GLN A 279 -10.12 -7.37 -9.87
CA GLN A 279 -11.11 -7.58 -8.82
C GLN A 279 -10.92 -8.93 -8.13
N GLY A 280 -10.61 -9.98 -8.90
CA GLY A 280 -10.26 -11.30 -8.36
C GLY A 280 -9.04 -11.26 -7.44
N ALA A 281 -7.98 -10.58 -7.86
CA ALA A 281 -6.76 -10.45 -7.06
C ALA A 281 -7.00 -9.70 -5.73
N LEU A 282 -7.81 -8.64 -5.76
CA LEU A 282 -8.21 -7.94 -4.53
C LEU A 282 -9.12 -8.81 -3.63
N ALA A 283 -10.06 -9.53 -4.24
CA ALA A 283 -10.96 -10.44 -3.53
C ALA A 283 -10.22 -11.61 -2.86
N TRP A 284 -9.13 -12.08 -3.47
CA TRP A 284 -8.25 -13.09 -2.89
C TRP A 284 -7.66 -12.62 -1.55
N LEU A 285 -7.18 -11.37 -1.47
CA LEU A 285 -6.64 -10.80 -0.23
C LEU A 285 -7.68 -10.74 0.89
N TRP A 286 -8.93 -10.41 0.56
CA TRP A 286 -10.01 -10.37 1.55
C TRP A 286 -10.42 -11.75 2.06
N ALA A 287 -10.26 -12.79 1.24
CA ALA A 287 -10.51 -14.17 1.63
C ALA A 287 -9.40 -14.73 2.53
N ARG A 288 -8.16 -14.22 2.44
CA ARG A 288 -7.03 -14.69 3.26
C ARG A 288 -7.14 -14.35 4.74
N SER A 289 -7.69 -13.18 5.07
CA SER A 289 -7.95 -12.79 6.45
C SER A 289 -8.95 -11.64 6.48
N SER A 290 -9.76 -11.55 7.53
CA SER A 290 -10.66 -10.40 7.76
C SER A 290 -9.91 -9.09 8.08
N ARG A 291 -8.61 -9.16 8.39
CA ARG A 291 -7.75 -8.02 8.75
C ARG A 291 -7.07 -7.33 7.57
N THR A 292 -7.22 -7.85 6.35
CA THR A 292 -6.59 -7.29 5.15
C THR A 292 -7.29 -6.03 4.65
N LEU A 293 -6.45 -5.05 4.32
CA LEU A 293 -6.78 -3.76 3.74
C LEU A 293 -5.82 -3.49 2.56
N PRO A 294 -6.12 -4.03 1.36
CA PRO A 294 -5.32 -3.76 0.18
C PRO A 294 -5.34 -2.29 -0.23
N ILE A 295 -4.19 -1.81 -0.70
CA ILE A 295 -3.97 -0.44 -1.19
C ILE A 295 -3.48 -0.45 -2.64
N PRO A 296 -4.30 -0.86 -3.63
CA PRO A 296 -3.90 -0.84 -5.02
C PRO A 296 -3.54 0.58 -5.47
N GLY A 297 -2.50 0.67 -6.31
CA GLY A 297 -2.09 1.92 -6.92
C GLY A 297 -3.07 2.40 -7.99
N PHE A 298 -3.11 3.71 -8.22
CA PHE A 298 -3.90 4.34 -9.27
C PHE A 298 -3.18 5.56 -9.82
N ARG A 299 -3.55 5.94 -11.04
CA ARG A 299 -3.16 7.19 -11.72
C ARG A 299 -4.34 7.86 -12.41
N THR A 300 -5.44 7.13 -12.61
CA THR A 300 -6.62 7.64 -13.32
C THR A 300 -7.92 7.27 -12.61
N VAL A 301 -8.97 8.03 -12.91
CA VAL A 301 -10.35 7.78 -12.44
C VAL A 301 -10.78 6.34 -12.77
N ALA A 302 -10.53 5.88 -14.00
CA ALA A 302 -10.93 4.55 -14.44
C ALA A 302 -10.27 3.42 -13.63
N GLN A 303 -9.01 3.59 -13.19
CA GLN A 303 -8.35 2.60 -12.32
C GLN A 303 -8.98 2.57 -10.93
N VAL A 304 -9.37 3.73 -10.40
CA VAL A 304 -10.08 3.80 -9.12
C VAL A 304 -11.44 3.10 -9.22
N GLU A 305 -12.19 3.32 -10.29
CA GLU A 305 -13.48 2.65 -10.53
C GLU A 305 -13.33 1.12 -10.65
N GLU A 306 -12.32 0.68 -11.39
CA GLU A 306 -11.98 -0.73 -11.55
C GLU A 306 -11.65 -1.40 -10.20
N ASN A 307 -10.79 -0.76 -9.40
CA ASN A 307 -10.39 -1.25 -8.08
C ASN A 307 -11.60 -1.29 -7.13
N ALA A 308 -12.38 -0.21 -7.06
CA ALA A 308 -13.55 -0.10 -6.18
C ALA A 308 -14.70 -1.04 -6.58
N GLY A 309 -14.79 -1.41 -7.87
CA GLY A 309 -15.74 -2.41 -8.36
C GLY A 309 -15.62 -3.76 -7.65
N ALA A 310 -14.42 -4.11 -7.16
CA ALA A 310 -14.18 -5.34 -6.41
C ALA A 310 -15.04 -5.44 -5.14
N LEU A 311 -15.35 -4.30 -4.49
CA LEU A 311 -16.14 -4.26 -3.26
C LEU A 311 -17.57 -4.81 -3.45
N GLN A 312 -18.11 -4.76 -4.67
CA GLN A 312 -19.43 -5.31 -4.98
C GLN A 312 -19.43 -6.84 -5.03
N LYS A 313 -18.25 -7.46 -5.16
CA LYS A 313 -18.06 -8.90 -5.34
C LYS A 313 -17.59 -9.61 -4.07
N GLY A 314 -17.04 -8.87 -3.11
CA GLY A 314 -16.55 -9.42 -1.84
C GLY A 314 -15.38 -10.38 -1.98
N PRO A 315 -15.02 -11.10 -0.89
CA PRO A 315 -13.98 -12.12 -0.89
C PRO A 315 -14.21 -13.23 -1.93
N LEU A 316 -13.13 -13.88 -2.38
CA LEU A 316 -13.27 -15.07 -3.21
C LEU A 316 -13.91 -16.23 -2.44
N PRO A 317 -14.73 -17.08 -3.11
CA PRO A 317 -15.20 -18.33 -2.52
C PRO A 317 -14.05 -19.28 -2.18
N GLN A 318 -14.24 -20.12 -1.16
CA GLN A 318 -13.22 -21.08 -0.71
C GLN A 318 -12.74 -22.01 -1.84
N GLU A 319 -13.66 -22.49 -2.69
CA GLU A 319 -13.31 -23.35 -3.84
C GLU A 319 -12.31 -22.67 -4.80
N ALA A 320 -12.48 -21.37 -5.05
CA ALA A 320 -11.54 -20.61 -5.87
C ALA A 320 -10.18 -20.45 -5.18
N MET A 321 -10.18 -20.25 -3.85
CA MET A 321 -8.96 -20.19 -3.05
C MET A 321 -8.17 -21.49 -3.11
N ASP A 322 -8.85 -22.62 -2.87
CA ASP A 322 -8.25 -23.96 -2.93
C ASP A 322 -7.69 -24.27 -4.31
N GLY A 323 -8.42 -23.88 -5.37
CA GLY A 323 -7.96 -24.01 -6.75
C GLY A 323 -6.71 -23.17 -7.05
N ILE A 324 -6.63 -21.95 -6.50
CA ILE A 324 -5.47 -21.06 -6.68
C ILE A 324 -4.26 -21.65 -5.98
N ASP A 325 -4.42 -22.09 -4.73
CA ASP A 325 -3.34 -22.70 -3.97
C ASP A 325 -2.81 -23.94 -4.72
N ALA A 326 -3.70 -24.83 -5.18
CA ALA A 326 -3.33 -26.00 -5.97
C ALA A 326 -2.64 -25.65 -7.30
N ALA A 327 -3.11 -24.63 -8.01
CA ALA A 327 -2.56 -24.22 -9.30
C ALA A 327 -1.15 -23.60 -9.19
N LEU A 328 -0.80 -23.03 -8.03
CA LEU A 328 0.50 -22.43 -7.78
C LEU A 328 1.52 -23.39 -7.15
N VAL A 329 1.10 -24.58 -6.68
CA VAL A 329 2.05 -25.58 -6.17
C VAL A 329 3.02 -26.00 -7.27
N GLY A 330 4.31 -25.76 -7.06
CA GLY A 330 5.38 -26.20 -7.96
C GLY A 330 5.69 -25.27 -9.13
N LEU A 331 5.04 -24.10 -9.20
CA LEU A 331 5.41 -22.98 -10.08
C LEU A 331 6.14 -21.90 -9.29
#